data_AF-A0A3N5JYS7-F1
#
_entry.id   AF-A0A3N5JYS7-F1
#
_cell.length_a   1.000
_cell.length_b   1.000
_cell.length_c   1.000
_cell.angle_alpha   90.00
_cell.angle_beta   90.00
_cell.angle_gamma   90.00
#
_symmetry.space_group_name_H-M   'P 1'
#
loop_
_entity.id
_entity.type
_entity.pdbx_description
1 polymer ?
#
loop_
_entity_poly.entity_id
_entity_poly.type
_entity_poly.pdbx_seq_one_letter_code
_entity_poly.pdbx_strand_id
1 'polypeptide(L)' 'MYLVDEENHIIHDMSFVKYECQIKKIPEDKKRKIHTLDQVKRMVDSNHRPQYNGCRWCLAEYHMFDMTSIFGR' A
#
# COMPACT_ATOMS: atom_id res chain seq x y z
N MET A 1 -7.69 9.07 -5.94
CA MET A 1 -8.33 8.43 -4.76
C MET A 1 -7.50 7.21 -4.41
N TYR A 2 -7.33 6.89 -3.13
CA TYR A 2 -6.53 5.76 -2.70
C TYR A 2 -7.35 4.80 -1.84
N LEU A 3 -6.94 3.54 -1.86
CA LEU A 3 -7.58 2.47 -1.12
C LEU A 3 -6.54 1.76 -0.27
N VAL A 4 -6.85 1.63 1.01
CA VAL A 4 -6.01 1.00 2.02
C VAL A 4 -6.56 -0.40 2.28
N ASP A 5 -5.69 -1.39 2.09
CA ASP A 5 -5.84 -2.73 2.63
C ASP A 5 -5.39 -2.71 4.10
N GLU A 6 -6.34 -2.78 5.01
CA GLU A 6 -6.05 -2.75 6.46
C GLU A 6 -5.50 -4.07 6.98
N GLU A 7 -5.64 -5.18 6.25
CA GLU A 7 -5.11 -6.48 6.65
C GLU A 7 -3.62 -6.61 6.32
N ASN A 8 -3.25 -6.30 5.08
CA ASN A 8 -1.85 -6.41 4.62
C ASN A 8 -1.06 -5.11 4.81
N HIS A 9 -1.71 -4.04 5.30
CA HIS A 9 -1.17 -2.70 5.39
C HIS A 9 -0.61 -2.19 4.04
N ILE A 10 -1.40 -2.33 2.97
CA ILE A 10 -0.99 -1.92 1.61
C ILE A 10 -1.91 -0.80 1.10
N ILE A 11 -1.33 0.24 0.50
CA ILE A 11 -2.06 1.34 -0.13
C ILE A 11 -2.03 1.19 -1.65
N HIS A 12 -3.18 1.37 -2.28
CA HIS A 12 -3.38 1.30 -3.72
C HIS A 12 -3.85 2.66 -4.26
N ASP A 13 -3.27 3.11 -5.37
CA ASP A 13 -3.81 4.23 -6.14
C ASP A 13 -4.92 3.75 -7.08
N MET A 14 -6.13 4.26 -6.87
CA MET A 14 -7.30 3.94 -7.68
C MET A 14 -7.32 4.70 -9.02
N SER A 15 -6.49 5.73 -9.15
CA SER A 15 -6.39 6.57 -10.35
C SER A 15 -5.66 5.82 -11.47
N PHE A 16 -4.75 4.91 -11.11
CA PHE A 16 -3.87 4.20 -12.04
C PHE A 16 -3.69 2.72 -11.66
N VAL A 17 -4.80 1.99 -11.49
CA VAL A 17 -4.75 0.55 -11.15
C VAL A 17 -4.21 -0.26 -12.32
N LYS A 18 -3.04 -0.89 -12.13
CA LYS A 18 -2.47 -1.85 -13.08
C LYS A 18 -3.21 -3.19 -13.04
N TYR A 19 -3.20 -3.92 -14.15
CA TYR A 19 -3.87 -5.23 -14.25
C TYR A 19 -3.36 -6.24 -13.22
N GLU A 20 -2.07 -6.19 -12.91
CA GLU A 20 -1.36 -7.05 -11.96
C GLU A 20 -1.74 -6.77 -10.50
N CYS A 21 -2.36 -5.62 -10.23
CA CYS A 21 -2.80 -5.22 -8.91
C CYS A 21 -3.94 -6.12 -8.41
N GLN A 22 -3.75 -6.71 -7.23
CA GLN A 22 -4.69 -7.65 -6.62
C GLN A 22 -5.76 -6.98 -5.76
N ILE A 23 -6.06 -5.69 -6.00
CA ILE A 23 -6.99 -4.90 -5.18
C ILE A 23 -8.40 -5.52 -5.07
N LYS A 24 -8.82 -6.29 -6.08
CA LYS A 24 -10.11 -6.99 -6.10
C LYS A 24 -10.19 -8.13 -5.07
N LYS A 25 -9.05 -8.63 -4.58
CA LYS A 25 -8.98 -9.72 -3.59
C LYS A 25 -9.12 -9.24 -2.15
N ILE A 26 -9.02 -7.92 -1.90
CA ILE A 26 -9.17 -7.36 -0.56
C ILE A 26 -10.64 -7.51 -0.14
N PRO A 27 -10.95 -8.06 1.05
CA PRO A 27 -12.30 -8.10 1.61
C PRO A 27 -12.87 -6.69 1.82
N GLU A 28 -14.16 -6.46 1.61
CA GLU A 28 -14.74 -5.10 1.70
C GLU A 28 -14.65 -4.48 3.09
N ASP A 29 -14.76 -5.30 4.14
CA ASP A 29 -14.60 -4.89 5.54
C ASP A 29 -13.16 -4.52 5.91
N LYS A 30 -12.19 -4.84 5.04
CA LYS A 30 -10.76 -4.50 5.18
C LYS A 30 -10.31 -3.37 4.27
N LYS A 31 -11.26 -2.72 3.57
CA LYS A 31 -10.97 -1.58 2.69
C LYS A 31 -11.26 -0.27 3.39
N ARG A 32 -10.26 0.60 3.50
CA ARG A 32 -10.46 2.01 3.89
C ARG A 32 -10.11 2.94 2.73
N LYS A 33 -10.96 3.92 2.45
CA LYS A 33 -10.71 4.92 1.40
C LYS A 33 -10.01 6.14 2.00
N ILE A 34 -9.01 6.65 1.30
CA ILE A 34 -8.38 7.95 1.61
C ILE A 34 -8.28 8.77 0.32
N HIS A 35 -8.25 10.09 0.45
CA HIS A 35 -8.50 10.97 -0.70
C HIS A 35 -7.32 11.84 -1.09
N THR A 36 -6.33 12.00 -0.20
CA THR A 36 -5.19 12.88 -0.45
C THR A 36 -3.87 12.11 -0.44
N LEU A 37 -2.93 12.58 -1.27
CA LEU A 37 -1.57 12.06 -1.29
C LEU A 37 -0.84 12.34 0.05
N ASP A 38 -1.21 13.42 0.75
CA ASP A 38 -0.69 13.72 2.09
C ASP A 38 -1.02 12.61 3.11
N GLN A 39 -2.24 12.07 3.07
CA GLN A 39 -2.61 10.91 3.89
C GLN A 39 -1.76 9.68 3.55
N VAL A 40 -1.54 9.41 2.26
CA VAL A 40 -0.67 8.29 1.81
C VAL A 40 0.73 8.46 2.39
N LYS A 41 1.34 9.63 2.23
CA LYS A 41 2.69 9.94 2.71
C LYS A 41 2.83 9.73 4.22
N ARG A 42 1.85 10.20 5.00
CA ARG A 42 1.83 10.00 6.45
C ARG A 42 1.68 8.53 6.84
N MET A 43 0.94 7.74 6.07
CA MET A 43 0.70 6.33 6.38
C MET A 43 1.88 5.42 6.05
N VAL A 44 2.66 5.77 5.03
CA VAL A 44 3.88 5.03 4.65
C VAL A 44 5.13 5.48 5.42
N ASP A 45 5.03 6.58 6.16
CA ASP A 45 6.11 7.10 6.99
C ASP A 45 6.52 6.09 8.08
N SER A 46 7.83 6.01 8.35
CA SER A 46 8.41 5.10 9.35
C SER A 46 7.89 5.32 10.77
N ASN A 47 7.34 6.49 11.08
CA ASN A 47 6.80 6.81 12.40
C ASN A 47 5.31 6.44 12.55
N HIS A 48 4.62 6.09 11.45
CA HIS A 48 3.22 5.70 11.50
C HIS A 48 3.05 4.29 12.07
N ARG A 49 1.97 4.09 12.84
CA ARG A 49 1.65 2.78 13.45
C ARG A 49 0.17 2.44 13.19
N PRO A 50 -0.14 1.33 12.51
CA PRO A 50 0.79 0.44 11.80
C PRO A 50 1.42 1.13 10.60
N GLN A 51 2.64 0.76 10.21
CA GLN A 51 3.27 1.29 9.00
C GLN A 51 2.65 0.62 7.77
N TYR A 52 2.32 1.41 6.74
CA TYR A 52 1.78 0.90 5.48
C TYR A 52 2.83 0.92 4.37
N ASN A 53 2.66 0.05 3.39
CA ASN A 53 3.45 0.01 2.17
C ASN A 53 2.63 0.49 0.96
N GLY A 54 3.29 1.07 -0.02
CA GLY A 54 2.72 1.23 -1.35
C GLY A 54 2.57 -0.12 -2.05
N CYS A 55 1.46 -0.32 -2.74
CA CYS A 55 1.31 -1.44 -3.65
C CYS A 55 2.40 -1.35 -4.72
N ARG A 56 3.20 -2.41 -4.88
CA ARG A 56 4.32 -2.47 -5.83
C ARG A 56 4.00 -2.09 -7.29
N TRP A 57 2.72 -2.15 -7.65
CA TRP A 57 2.23 -1.87 -9.01
C TRP A 57 1.59 -0.49 -9.14
N CYS A 58 0.79 -0.09 -8.15
CA CYS A 58 0.05 1.17 -8.19
C CYS A 58 0.81 2.35 -7.57
N LEU A 59 1.69 2.06 -6.61
CA LEU A 59 2.45 3.01 -5.79
C LEU A 59 3.86 2.46 -5.56
N ALA A 60 4.56 2.16 -6.65
CA ALA A 60 5.90 1.56 -6.60
C ALA A 60 6.91 2.45 -5.87
N GLU A 61 6.75 3.77 -5.97
CA GLU A 61 7.60 4.76 -5.29
C GLU A 61 7.48 4.74 -3.77
N TYR A 62 6.40 4.18 -3.23
CA TYR A 62 6.17 3.99 -1.79
C TYR A 62 6.27 2.51 -1.38
N HIS A 63 6.71 1.63 -2.29
CA HIS A 63 6.89 0.23 -2.00
C HIS A 63 8.26 0.00 -1.36
N MET A 64 8.30 -0.42 -0.09
CA MET A 64 9.54 -0.85 0.53
C MET A 64 9.90 -2.24 0.04
N PHE A 65 11.06 -2.37 -0.61
CA PHE A 65 11.64 -3.67 -0.93
C PHE A 65 12.20 -4.30 0.33
N ASP A 66 11.65 -5.46 0.71
CA ASP A 66 12.22 -6.27 1.77
C ASP A 66 13.46 -7.02 1.26
N MET A 67 14.61 -6.33 1.32
CA MET A 67 15.92 -6.87 0.93
C MET A 67 16.41 -7.99 1.86
N THR A 68 15.77 -8.20 3.03
CA THR A 68 16.12 -9.26 3.98
C THR A 68 15.92 -10.65 3.38
N SER A 69 14.96 -10.78 2.45
CA SER A 69 14.70 -12.03 1.72
C SER A 69 15.78 -12.39 0.69
N ILE A 70 16.54 -11.41 0.20
CA ILE A 70 17.58 -11.58 -0.84
C ILE A 70 18.95 -11.89 -0.22
N PHE A 71 19.25 -11.32 0.95
CA PHE A 71 20.54 -11.49 1.64
C PHE A 71 20.47 -12.40 2.88
N GLY A 72 19.41 -13.21 3.01
CA GLY A 72 19.19 -14.06 4.18
C GLY A 72 20.11 -15.30 4.25
N ARG A 73 21.34 -15.11 4.75
CA ARG A 73 21.93 -15.87 5.86
C ARG A 73 23.19 -15.22 6.41
#